data_AF-A0A2V4C023-F1
#
_entry.id   AF-A0A2V4C023-F1
#
_cell.length_a   1.000
_cell.length_b   1.000
_cell.length_c   1.000
_cell.angle_alpha   90.00
_cell.angle_beta   90.00
_cell.angle_gamma   90.00
#
_symmetry.space_group_name_H-M   'P 1'
#
loop_
_entity.id
_entity.type
_entity.pdbx_description
1 polymer ?
#
loop_
_entity_poly.entity_id
_entity_poly.type
_entity_poly.pdbx_seq_one_letter_code
_entity_poly.pdbx_strand_id
1 'polypeptide(L)'
;MNSKIILCALTVFFLYSCQKNNDKQLSKDILGEWIYIKTEDQRKPQKNKDIKFPPPSPFGNHIPGYIFLENNLCENKSGYFKRIDAKEREERKTFFLGIETKYKIENDSLQILDLVTKTWENQKIHSIIGDTLTTKISDSIFAKYARTKYKMNPNENYDKIIVSSSGCYGSCPVLNISIDKNGNILYNGQYYNTQNGFFKSKITKNEYQKIQTSFKKADIKNLEGNYRGNWTDDETVTITFIKNNQIVKSISDYGRQSPTALIWAYTPVRYLYQQVRLIPLKTKKPLLSIWRISFTKGNQIYDLTKSESFYLLTEILKGKETNYKFENSYQIQFWNDENKREIIYTDGRYFKCKDKTIDIGYNFLTVNNLIDKFTPKDKYDE
;
A
#
# COMPACT_ATOMS: atom_id res chain seq x y z
N MET A 1 -53.43 -37.70 13.67
CA MET A 1 -52.72 -36.40 13.58
C MET A 1 -51.24 -36.47 13.98
N ASN A 2 -50.82 -37.41 14.83
CA ASN A 2 -49.44 -37.46 15.37
C ASN A 2 -48.34 -37.95 14.38
N SER A 3 -48.64 -38.86 13.46
CA SER A 3 -47.63 -39.41 12.53
C SER A 3 -47.14 -38.39 11.49
N LYS A 4 -48.02 -37.49 11.01
CA LYS A 4 -47.62 -36.39 10.09
C LYS A 4 -46.74 -35.34 10.77
N ILE A 5 -46.98 -35.04 12.04
CA ILE A 5 -46.18 -34.08 12.82
C ILE A 5 -44.78 -34.63 13.10
N ILE A 6 -44.68 -35.93 13.43
CA ILE A 6 -43.38 -36.61 13.63
C ILE A 6 -42.59 -36.69 12.32
N LEU A 7 -43.24 -36.99 11.20
CA LEU A 7 -42.59 -37.01 9.89
C LEU A 7 -42.09 -35.63 9.45
N CYS A 8 -42.86 -34.56 9.72
CA CYS A 8 -42.43 -33.17 9.49
C CYS A 8 -41.28 -32.76 10.42
N ALA A 9 -41.29 -33.16 11.68
CA ALA A 9 -40.20 -32.88 12.61
C ALA A 9 -38.90 -33.58 12.21
N LEU A 10 -38.99 -34.84 11.75
CA LEU A 10 -37.84 -35.61 11.26
C LEU A 10 -37.27 -35.01 9.97
N THR A 11 -38.10 -34.61 9.00
CA THR A 11 -37.61 -33.96 7.76
C THR A 11 -36.95 -32.61 8.05
N VAL A 12 -37.51 -31.79 8.93
CA VAL A 12 -36.87 -30.54 9.37
C VAL A 12 -35.53 -30.82 10.05
N PHE A 13 -35.44 -31.86 10.88
CA PHE A 13 -34.19 -32.22 11.57
C PHE A 13 -33.12 -32.75 10.59
N PHE A 14 -33.51 -33.57 9.61
CA PHE A 14 -32.60 -34.06 8.56
C PHE A 14 -32.09 -32.92 7.67
N LEU A 15 -32.97 -32.01 7.24
CA LEU A 15 -32.59 -30.85 6.44
C LEU A 15 -31.65 -29.92 7.22
N TYR A 16 -31.92 -29.67 8.49
CA TYR A 16 -31.06 -28.86 9.36
C TYR A 16 -29.70 -29.50 9.60
N SER A 17 -29.66 -30.83 9.77
CA SER A 17 -28.41 -31.59 9.94
C SER A 17 -27.55 -31.58 8.67
N CYS A 18 -28.17 -31.75 7.49
CA CYS A 18 -27.50 -31.63 6.20
C CYS A 18 -26.93 -30.21 5.99
N GLN A 19 -27.72 -29.17 6.31
CA GLN A 19 -27.28 -27.78 6.19
C GLN A 19 -26.06 -27.49 7.08
N LYS A 20 -26.10 -27.92 8.34
CA LYS A 20 -25.00 -27.73 9.29
C LYS A 20 -23.72 -28.49 8.87
N ASN A 21 -23.87 -29.64 8.25
CA ASN A 21 -22.73 -30.37 7.68
C ASN A 21 -22.14 -29.65 6.46
N ASN A 22 -22.99 -29.04 5.61
CA ASN A 22 -22.53 -28.25 4.48
C ASN A 22 -21.76 -26.99 4.91
N ASP A 23 -22.31 -26.21 5.85
CA ASP A 23 -21.66 -25.00 6.38
C ASP A 23 -20.27 -25.31 6.98
N LYS A 24 -20.14 -26.44 7.68
CA LYS A 24 -18.85 -26.91 8.21
C LYS A 24 -17.85 -27.24 7.10
N GLN A 25 -18.31 -27.85 6.01
CA GLN A 25 -17.45 -28.20 4.87
C GLN A 25 -17.01 -26.92 4.13
N LEU A 26 -17.95 -26.02 3.83
CA LEU A 26 -17.67 -24.71 3.24
C LEU A 26 -16.67 -23.90 4.07
N SER A 27 -16.80 -23.95 5.41
CA SER A 27 -15.87 -23.26 6.32
C SER A 27 -14.44 -23.78 6.23
N LYS A 28 -14.24 -25.05 5.87
CA LYS A 28 -12.91 -25.61 5.61
C LYS A 28 -12.42 -25.25 4.21
N ASP A 29 -13.29 -25.39 3.21
CA ASP A 29 -12.92 -25.22 1.80
C ASP A 29 -12.63 -23.76 1.41
N ILE A 30 -13.24 -22.81 2.12
CA ILE A 30 -13.05 -21.38 1.89
C ILE A 30 -11.69 -20.86 2.37
N LEU A 31 -11.00 -21.57 3.28
CA LEU A 31 -9.74 -21.09 3.85
C LEU A 31 -8.70 -20.85 2.76
N GLY A 32 -8.03 -19.69 2.79
CA GLY A 32 -7.01 -19.30 1.81
C GLY A 32 -7.25 -17.92 1.21
N GLU A 33 -6.38 -17.55 0.27
CA GLU A 33 -6.38 -16.25 -0.41
C GLU A 33 -7.08 -16.34 -1.77
N TRP A 34 -8.04 -15.45 -2.00
CA TRP A 34 -8.94 -15.43 -3.15
C TRP A 34 -8.92 -14.06 -3.82
N ILE A 35 -8.74 -14.05 -5.13
CA ILE A 35 -8.71 -12.83 -5.94
C ILE A 35 -9.90 -12.83 -6.87
N TYR A 36 -10.62 -11.72 -6.93
CA TYR A 36 -11.72 -11.54 -7.88
C TYR A 36 -11.20 -11.62 -9.31
N ILE A 37 -11.89 -12.39 -10.15
CA ILE A 37 -11.56 -12.57 -11.56
C ILE A 37 -12.56 -11.83 -12.44
N LYS A 38 -13.86 -12.10 -12.26
CA LYS A 38 -14.92 -11.54 -13.10
C LYS A 38 -16.29 -11.73 -12.49
N THR A 39 -17.25 -11.02 -13.05
CA THR A 39 -18.69 -11.23 -12.83
C THR A 39 -19.28 -11.83 -14.10
N GLU A 40 -20.06 -12.89 -13.95
CA GLU A 40 -20.84 -13.51 -15.02
C GLU A 40 -22.31 -13.13 -14.85
N ASP A 41 -22.87 -12.47 -15.86
CA ASP A 41 -24.30 -12.15 -15.94
C ASP A 41 -24.95 -13.09 -16.96
N GLN A 42 -25.82 -13.98 -16.46
CA GLN A 42 -26.54 -14.94 -17.28
C GLN A 42 -27.86 -14.37 -17.83
N ARG A 43 -28.21 -13.12 -17.54
CA ARG A 43 -29.36 -12.45 -18.14
C ARG A 43 -29.04 -12.12 -19.60
N LYS A 44 -30.06 -12.15 -20.46
CA LYS A 44 -29.94 -11.57 -21.81
C LYS A 44 -29.50 -10.10 -21.66
N PRO A 45 -28.58 -9.59 -22.50
CA PRO A 45 -28.07 -8.24 -22.35
C PRO A 45 -29.23 -7.23 -22.42
N GLN A 46 -29.64 -6.72 -21.27
CA GLN A 46 -30.59 -5.62 -21.15
C GLN A 46 -29.84 -4.38 -20.68
N LYS A 47 -30.12 -3.26 -21.35
CA LYS A 47 -29.59 -1.94 -20.97
C LYS A 47 -30.06 -1.58 -19.56
N ASN A 48 -29.09 -1.35 -18.68
CA ASN A 48 -29.16 -0.68 -17.38
C ASN A 48 -30.26 -1.10 -16.39
N LYS A 49 -29.82 -1.77 -15.30
CA LYS A 49 -30.40 -1.60 -13.96
C LYS A 49 -29.28 -1.58 -12.93
N ASP A 50 -29.48 -0.82 -11.86
CA ASP A 50 -28.57 -0.64 -10.73
C ASP A 50 -28.21 -1.97 -10.06
N ILE A 51 -27.12 -2.58 -10.52
CA ILE A 51 -26.50 -3.72 -9.84
C ILE A 51 -25.56 -3.12 -8.78
N LYS A 52 -25.84 -3.38 -7.51
CA LYS A 52 -24.91 -3.04 -6.42
C LYS A 52 -23.72 -4.00 -6.48
N PHE A 53 -22.66 -3.60 -7.17
CA PHE A 53 -21.35 -4.19 -7.04
C PHE A 53 -20.78 -3.92 -5.64
N PRO A 54 -19.81 -4.71 -5.14
CA PRO A 54 -19.05 -4.32 -3.96
C PRO A 54 -18.60 -2.87 -4.14
N PRO A 55 -18.73 -2.01 -3.11
CA PRO A 55 -18.46 -0.59 -3.25
C PRO A 55 -17.05 -0.43 -3.81
N PRO A 56 -16.87 0.36 -4.90
CA PRO A 56 -15.55 0.56 -5.45
C PRO A 56 -14.65 1.11 -4.35
N SER A 57 -13.39 0.67 -4.36
CA SER A 57 -12.40 1.28 -3.49
C SER A 57 -12.47 2.80 -3.67
N PRO A 58 -12.30 3.59 -2.60
CA PRO A 58 -12.17 5.03 -2.71
C PRO A 58 -11.13 5.47 -3.77
N PHE A 59 -10.21 4.58 -4.15
CA PHE A 59 -9.12 4.82 -5.10
C PHE A 59 -9.32 4.18 -6.49
N GLY A 60 -10.56 3.89 -6.92
CA GLY A 60 -10.86 3.48 -8.31
C GLY A 60 -10.77 1.97 -8.57
N ASN A 61 -10.23 1.59 -9.76
CA ASN A 61 -10.16 0.23 -10.35
C ASN A 61 -9.32 -0.77 -9.54
N HIS A 62 -9.75 -1.07 -8.33
CA HIS A 62 -9.08 -2.03 -7.45
C HIS A 62 -9.70 -3.41 -7.61
N ILE A 63 -8.90 -4.41 -7.98
CA ILE A 63 -9.34 -5.81 -8.00
C ILE A 63 -9.55 -6.27 -6.55
N PRO A 64 -10.77 -6.66 -6.14
CA PRO A 64 -11.02 -7.12 -4.77
C PRO A 64 -10.34 -8.46 -4.48
N GLY A 65 -10.04 -8.70 -3.20
CA GLY A 65 -9.56 -10.00 -2.75
C GLY A 65 -9.72 -10.17 -1.26
N TYR A 66 -9.78 -11.44 -0.84
CA TYR A 66 -9.99 -11.83 0.54
C TYR A 66 -9.00 -12.92 0.94
N ILE A 67 -8.56 -12.91 2.21
CA ILE A 67 -7.96 -14.10 2.83
C ILE A 67 -8.90 -14.57 3.92
N PHE A 68 -9.41 -15.80 3.82
CA PHE A 68 -10.15 -16.44 4.89
C PHE A 68 -9.19 -17.31 5.71
N LEU A 69 -9.12 -17.02 7.00
CA LEU A 69 -8.25 -17.69 7.97
C LEU A 69 -9.08 -18.48 8.97
N GLU A 70 -8.44 -19.38 9.69
CA GLU A 70 -9.08 -20.06 10.81
C GLU A 70 -9.60 -19.05 11.87
N ASN A 71 -10.47 -19.53 12.74
CA ASN A 71 -11.09 -18.73 13.81
C ASN A 71 -11.92 -17.54 13.30
N ASN A 72 -12.58 -17.70 12.15
CA ASN A 72 -13.53 -16.73 11.60
C ASN A 72 -12.89 -15.36 11.30
N LEU A 73 -11.60 -15.34 10.98
CA LEU A 73 -10.85 -14.13 10.62
C LEU A 73 -10.75 -13.99 9.10
N CYS A 74 -10.94 -12.76 8.61
CA CYS A 74 -10.87 -12.44 7.19
C CYS A 74 -10.01 -11.19 6.98
N GLU A 75 -9.12 -11.21 5.99
CA GLU A 75 -8.47 -10.00 5.49
C GLU A 75 -9.16 -9.54 4.20
N ASN A 76 -9.75 -8.35 4.18
CA ASN A 76 -10.17 -7.67 2.95
C ASN A 76 -8.97 -6.90 2.37
N LYS A 77 -8.44 -7.37 1.24
CA LYS A 77 -7.24 -6.78 0.60
C LYS A 77 -7.45 -5.38 0.06
N SER A 78 -8.70 -5.02 -0.25
CA SER A 78 -9.05 -3.64 -0.59
C SER A 78 -8.99 -2.70 0.61
N GLY A 79 -9.05 -3.25 1.83
CA GLY A 79 -9.08 -2.49 3.07
C GLY A 79 -10.39 -1.74 3.33
N TYR A 80 -10.58 -1.34 4.58
CA TYR A 80 -11.74 -0.57 5.01
C TYR A 80 -11.39 0.90 5.18
N PHE A 81 -12.10 1.76 4.47
CA PHE A 81 -11.86 3.19 4.46
C PHE A 81 -13.10 3.97 4.84
N LYS A 82 -12.96 4.87 5.81
CA LYS A 82 -13.98 5.87 6.13
C LYS A 82 -13.50 7.22 5.64
N ARG A 83 -14.26 7.84 4.74
CA ARG A 83 -14.02 9.21 4.28
C ARG A 83 -14.84 10.19 5.12
N ILE A 84 -14.22 11.31 5.47
CA ILE A 84 -14.92 12.50 5.92
C ILE A 84 -14.91 13.46 4.74
N ASP A 85 -16.11 13.70 4.20
CA ASP A 85 -16.32 14.71 3.18
C ASP A 85 -16.51 16.07 3.86
N ALA A 86 -15.91 17.09 3.26
CA ALA A 86 -16.00 18.47 3.71
C ALA A 86 -16.07 19.37 2.48
N LYS A 87 -16.69 20.55 2.67
CA LYS A 87 -16.76 21.58 1.61
C LYS A 87 -15.36 21.97 1.19
N GLU A 88 -14.52 22.32 2.16
CA GLU A 88 -13.12 22.64 1.95
C GLU A 88 -12.29 21.38 1.71
N ARG A 89 -11.47 21.40 0.66
CA ARG A 89 -10.64 20.25 0.26
C ARG A 89 -9.64 19.84 1.36
N GLU A 90 -9.13 20.81 2.11
CA GLU A 90 -8.15 20.61 3.18
C GLU A 90 -8.73 19.88 4.40
N GLU A 91 -10.05 19.97 4.59
CA GLU A 91 -10.76 19.32 5.70
C GLU A 91 -11.14 17.87 5.38
N ARG A 92 -11.07 17.48 4.10
CA ARG A 92 -11.35 16.09 3.68
C ARG A 92 -10.28 15.15 4.23
N LYS A 93 -10.72 14.09 4.90
CA LYS A 93 -9.82 13.10 5.54
C LYS A 93 -10.22 11.69 5.18
N THR A 94 -9.21 10.83 4.99
CA THR A 94 -9.39 9.38 4.80
C THR A 94 -8.84 8.64 6.02
N PHE A 95 -9.71 7.89 6.69
CA PHE A 95 -9.37 7.00 7.79
C PHE A 95 -9.30 5.56 7.28
N PHE A 96 -8.19 4.89 7.56
CA PHE A 96 -8.00 3.49 7.25
C PHE A 96 -8.27 2.66 8.50
N LEU A 97 -9.34 1.86 8.46
CA LEU A 97 -9.78 1.04 9.57
C LEU A 97 -9.04 -0.32 9.63
N GLY A 98 -8.17 -0.59 8.64
CA GLY A 98 -7.41 -1.83 8.52
C GLY A 98 -7.94 -2.75 7.43
N ILE A 99 -7.37 -3.95 7.37
CA ILE A 99 -7.77 -5.03 6.45
C ILE A 99 -8.45 -6.20 7.17
N GLU A 100 -8.17 -6.39 8.45
CA GLU A 100 -8.63 -7.53 9.23
C GLU A 100 -10.05 -7.31 9.75
N THR A 101 -10.91 -8.29 9.54
CA THR A 101 -12.30 -8.33 10.00
C THR A 101 -12.72 -9.75 10.36
N LYS A 102 -14.00 -9.96 10.69
CA LYS A 102 -14.60 -11.27 10.94
C LYS A 102 -15.44 -11.72 9.76
N TYR A 103 -15.50 -13.03 9.55
CA TYR A 103 -16.45 -13.66 8.64
C TYR A 103 -17.18 -14.81 9.33
N LYS A 104 -18.30 -15.26 8.75
CA LYS A 104 -18.97 -16.50 9.13
C LYS A 104 -19.71 -17.09 7.94
N ILE A 105 -20.00 -18.39 8.00
CA ILE A 105 -20.83 -19.09 7.01
C ILE A 105 -22.04 -19.66 7.72
N GLU A 106 -23.23 -19.26 7.28
CA GLU A 106 -24.51 -19.72 7.82
C GLU A 106 -25.50 -19.90 6.67
N ASN A 107 -26.11 -21.08 6.55
CA ASN A 107 -27.07 -21.40 5.51
C ASN A 107 -26.52 -21.15 4.08
N ASP A 108 -25.28 -21.62 3.84
CA ASP A 108 -24.51 -21.38 2.60
C ASP A 108 -24.21 -19.90 2.32
N SER A 109 -24.50 -18.98 3.23
CA SER A 109 -24.21 -17.56 3.08
C SER A 109 -22.88 -17.23 3.72
N LEU A 110 -21.93 -16.76 2.91
CA LEU A 110 -20.75 -16.07 3.39
C LEU A 110 -21.17 -14.69 3.89
N GLN A 111 -20.87 -14.40 5.16
CA GLN A 111 -21.11 -13.11 5.78
C GLN A 111 -19.78 -12.51 6.21
N ILE A 112 -19.47 -11.31 5.74
CA ILE A 112 -18.22 -10.59 6.10
C ILE A 112 -18.61 -9.30 6.80
N LEU A 113 -18.04 -9.05 7.98
CA LEU A 113 -18.33 -7.83 8.74
C LEU A 113 -17.66 -6.62 8.07
N ASP A 114 -18.46 -5.66 7.63
CA ASP A 114 -17.96 -4.38 7.14
C ASP A 114 -17.61 -3.45 8.31
N LEU A 115 -16.36 -3.00 8.37
CA LEU A 115 -15.86 -2.20 9.49
C LEU A 115 -16.36 -0.75 9.47
N VAL A 116 -16.87 -0.25 8.35
CA VAL A 116 -17.31 1.14 8.21
C VAL A 116 -18.75 1.29 8.69
N THR A 117 -19.64 0.46 8.15
CA THR A 117 -21.08 0.41 8.43
C THR A 117 -21.42 -0.40 9.67
N LYS A 118 -20.52 -1.27 10.13
CA LYS A 118 -20.76 -2.25 11.22
C LYS A 118 -21.87 -3.25 10.90
N THR A 119 -22.08 -3.53 9.61
CA THR A 119 -23.09 -4.50 9.14
C THR A 119 -22.43 -5.72 8.50
N TRP A 120 -23.16 -6.83 8.44
CA TRP A 120 -22.71 -8.04 7.76
C TRP A 120 -23.08 -7.99 6.28
N GLU A 121 -22.07 -7.99 5.42
CA GLU A 121 -22.24 -8.13 3.98
C GLU A 121 -22.45 -9.61 3.65
N ASN A 122 -23.59 -9.92 3.03
CA ASN A 122 -24.01 -11.30 2.77
C ASN A 122 -23.87 -11.63 1.29
N GLN A 123 -23.23 -12.76 1.00
CA GLN A 123 -23.16 -13.34 -0.33
C GLN A 123 -23.41 -14.84 -0.24
N LYS A 124 -24.35 -15.36 -1.03
CA LYS A 124 -24.58 -16.81 -1.06
C LYS A 124 -23.43 -17.48 -1.79
N ILE A 125 -22.79 -18.47 -1.17
CA ILE A 125 -21.81 -19.33 -1.82
C ILE A 125 -22.57 -20.22 -2.79
N HIS A 126 -22.29 -20.08 -4.08
CA HIS A 126 -22.84 -20.96 -5.10
C HIS A 126 -22.05 -22.27 -5.17
N SER A 127 -20.72 -22.17 -5.17
CA SER A 127 -19.83 -23.34 -5.16
C SER A 127 -18.40 -22.97 -4.78
N ILE A 128 -17.65 -23.95 -4.26
CA ILE A 128 -16.20 -23.93 -4.14
C ILE A 128 -15.69 -25.20 -4.82
N ILE A 129 -15.05 -25.07 -5.98
CA ILE A 129 -14.57 -26.20 -6.78
C ILE A 129 -13.09 -25.98 -7.05
N GLY A 130 -12.25 -26.77 -6.38
CA GLY A 130 -10.79 -26.63 -6.44
C GLY A 130 -10.34 -25.23 -6.05
N ASP A 131 -9.73 -24.52 -7.01
CA ASP A 131 -9.22 -23.16 -6.85
C ASP A 131 -10.21 -22.09 -7.33
N THR A 132 -11.51 -22.42 -7.51
CA THR A 132 -12.55 -21.45 -7.89
C THR A 132 -13.65 -21.34 -6.83
N LEU A 133 -13.86 -20.13 -6.32
CA LEU A 133 -15.00 -19.76 -5.47
C LEU A 133 -15.98 -18.96 -6.32
N THR A 134 -17.25 -19.40 -6.32
CA THR A 134 -18.34 -18.68 -6.99
C THR A 134 -19.36 -18.22 -5.95
N THR A 135 -19.63 -16.92 -5.90
CA THR A 135 -20.70 -16.35 -5.07
C THR A 135 -21.82 -15.79 -5.93
N LYS A 136 -23.05 -15.86 -5.42
CA LYS A 136 -24.25 -15.35 -6.08
C LYS A 136 -24.54 -13.94 -5.58
N ILE A 137 -24.47 -12.95 -6.48
CA ILE A 137 -24.81 -11.54 -6.21
C ILE A 137 -26.33 -11.34 -6.32
N SER A 138 -26.94 -11.90 -7.36
CA SER A 138 -28.40 -11.93 -7.56
C SER A 138 -28.78 -13.16 -8.37
N ASP A 139 -30.06 -13.33 -8.73
CA ASP A 139 -30.58 -14.57 -9.33
C ASP A 139 -29.82 -15.12 -10.54
N SER A 140 -29.19 -14.25 -11.32
CA SER A 140 -28.46 -14.63 -12.53
C SER A 140 -27.08 -13.97 -12.61
N ILE A 141 -26.57 -13.41 -11.52
CA ILE A 141 -25.29 -12.71 -11.48
C ILE A 141 -24.37 -13.39 -10.47
N PHE A 142 -23.20 -13.83 -10.93
CA PHE A 142 -22.23 -14.58 -10.15
C PHE A 142 -20.87 -13.89 -10.16
N ALA A 143 -20.26 -13.72 -8.99
CA ALA A 143 -18.86 -13.32 -8.88
C ALA A 143 -17.98 -14.56 -8.79
N LYS A 144 -16.87 -14.56 -9.54
CA LYS A 144 -15.87 -15.62 -9.51
C LYS A 144 -14.56 -15.13 -8.93
N TYR A 145 -14.01 -15.93 -8.04
CA TYR A 145 -12.73 -15.70 -7.40
C TYR A 145 -11.82 -16.91 -7.63
N ALA A 146 -10.54 -16.64 -7.84
CA ALA A 146 -9.52 -17.68 -7.94
C ALA A 146 -8.65 -17.74 -6.69
N ARG A 147 -8.38 -18.94 -6.19
CA ARG A 147 -7.43 -19.16 -5.12
C ARG A 147 -6.03 -18.86 -5.64
N THR A 148 -5.29 -18.02 -4.93
CA THR A 148 -3.97 -17.59 -5.39
C THR A 148 -2.84 -18.29 -4.65
N LYS A 149 -1.83 -18.66 -5.44
CA LYS A 149 -0.58 -19.24 -4.97
C LYS A 149 0.55 -18.33 -5.44
N TYR A 150 1.44 -17.95 -4.52
CA TYR A 150 2.55 -17.05 -4.80
C TYR A 150 3.86 -17.82 -4.87
N LYS A 151 4.69 -17.52 -5.87
CA LYS A 151 6.07 -17.99 -5.93
C LYS A 151 6.93 -17.01 -5.13
N MET A 152 7.07 -17.26 -3.84
CA MET A 152 7.90 -16.44 -2.97
C MET A 152 9.31 -17.02 -2.83
N ASN A 153 10.32 -16.17 -2.98
CA ASN A 153 11.69 -16.53 -2.63
C ASN A 153 11.89 -16.35 -1.11
N PRO A 154 12.14 -17.43 -0.33
CA PRO A 154 12.36 -17.31 1.10
C PRO A 154 13.61 -16.49 1.44
N ASN A 155 14.62 -16.51 0.57
CA ASN A 155 15.89 -15.81 0.76
C ASN A 155 15.85 -14.32 0.37
N GLU A 156 14.80 -13.90 -0.34
CA GLU A 156 14.58 -12.47 -0.58
C GLU A 156 14.31 -11.77 0.75
N ASN A 157 15.00 -10.67 1.04
CA ASN A 157 14.78 -9.90 2.25
C ASN A 157 15.40 -8.52 2.09
N TYR A 158 14.83 -7.56 2.82
CA TYR A 158 15.19 -6.17 2.78
C TYR A 158 15.48 -5.68 4.20
N ASP A 159 16.43 -4.76 4.32
CA ASP A 159 16.73 -4.08 5.58
C ASP A 159 15.75 -2.94 5.84
N LYS A 160 15.17 -2.38 4.78
CA LYS A 160 14.26 -1.24 4.84
C LYS A 160 13.32 -1.25 3.63
N ILE A 161 12.06 -0.90 3.88
CA ILE A 161 11.05 -0.65 2.84
C ILE A 161 10.56 0.77 3.02
N ILE A 162 10.52 1.53 1.93
CA ILE A 162 10.06 2.91 1.92
C ILE A 162 8.90 3.02 0.94
N VAL A 163 7.81 3.62 1.39
CA VAL A 163 6.63 3.90 0.57
C VAL A 163 6.33 5.39 0.66
N SER A 164 6.19 6.04 -0.49
CA SER A 164 5.84 7.45 -0.57
C SER A 164 4.68 7.64 -1.55
N SER A 165 3.83 8.63 -1.29
CA SER A 165 2.75 9.03 -2.22
C SER A 165 2.82 10.52 -2.55
N SER A 166 2.64 10.85 -3.82
CA SER A 166 2.49 12.23 -4.29
C SER A 166 1.08 12.77 -4.02
N GLY A 167 0.86 14.04 -4.36
CA GLY A 167 -0.49 14.59 -4.49
C GLY A 167 -1.21 14.07 -5.73
N CYS A 168 -2.50 14.38 -5.79
CA CYS A 168 -3.40 14.18 -6.93
C CYS A 168 -4.28 15.43 -7.07
N TYR A 169 -5.18 15.48 -8.06
CA TYR A 169 -6.14 16.60 -8.19
C TYR A 169 -7.16 16.67 -7.04
N GLY A 170 -7.35 15.57 -6.29
CA GLY A 170 -8.17 15.49 -5.09
C GLY A 170 -7.38 15.56 -3.77
N SER A 171 -7.96 15.06 -2.68
CA SER A 171 -7.33 15.05 -1.34
C SER A 171 -6.54 13.76 -1.07
N CYS A 172 -5.71 13.33 -2.03
CA CYS A 172 -4.86 12.16 -1.84
C CYS A 172 -3.80 12.44 -0.77
N PRO A 173 -3.62 11.55 0.22
CA PRO A 173 -2.61 11.73 1.26
C PRO A 173 -1.21 11.80 0.68
N VAL A 174 -0.49 12.89 0.97
CA VAL A 174 0.87 13.14 0.53
C VAL A 174 1.80 12.83 1.70
N LEU A 175 2.54 11.73 1.62
CA LEU A 175 3.34 11.24 2.74
C LEU A 175 4.58 10.46 2.30
N ASN A 176 5.43 10.19 3.27
CA ASN A 176 6.54 9.24 3.19
C ASN A 176 6.54 8.37 4.44
N ILE A 177 6.75 7.07 4.30
CA ILE A 177 6.95 6.14 5.40
C ILE A 177 8.13 5.22 5.10
N SER A 178 9.07 5.15 6.05
CA SER A 178 10.22 4.24 6.03
C SER A 178 10.08 3.28 7.18
N ILE A 179 10.23 1.98 6.92
CA ILE A 179 10.18 0.92 7.94
C ILE A 179 11.44 0.07 7.80
N ASP A 180 12.25 -0.03 8.86
CA ASP A 180 13.42 -0.91 8.88
C ASP A 180 13.10 -2.32 9.42
N LYS A 181 14.03 -3.26 9.23
CA LYS A 181 13.90 -4.66 9.67
C LYS A 181 13.76 -4.86 11.19
N ASN A 182 14.06 -3.83 11.97
CA ASN A 182 13.87 -3.82 13.42
C ASN A 182 12.52 -3.22 13.82
N GLY A 183 11.70 -2.83 12.84
CA GLY A 183 10.39 -2.23 13.01
C GLY A 183 10.43 -0.74 13.34
N ASN A 184 11.58 -0.07 13.24
CA ASN A 184 11.60 1.39 13.44
C ASN A 184 10.96 2.10 12.25
N ILE A 185 10.10 3.06 12.54
CA ILE A 185 9.35 3.82 11.54
C ILE A 185 9.80 5.28 11.56
N LEU A 186 10.02 5.84 10.38
CA LEU A 186 10.04 7.28 10.13
C LEU A 186 8.87 7.61 9.21
N TYR A 187 8.03 8.55 9.64
CA TYR A 187 6.86 9.01 8.91
C TYR A 187 6.94 10.52 8.71
N ASN A 188 6.68 10.98 7.49
CA ASN A 188 6.57 12.39 7.14
C ASN A 188 5.26 12.63 6.39
N GLY A 189 4.24 13.13 7.09
CA GLY A 189 2.98 13.55 6.47
C GLY A 189 3.04 15.01 6.03
N GLN A 190 2.75 15.28 4.76
CA GLN A 190 2.84 16.63 4.17
C GLN A 190 1.45 17.25 4.03
N TYR A 191 0.54 16.61 3.27
CA TYR A 191 -0.78 17.15 2.96
C TYR A 191 -1.86 16.06 2.96
N TYR A 192 -3.10 16.44 3.29
CA TYR A 192 -4.29 15.57 3.29
C TYR A 192 -4.16 14.28 4.12
N ASN A 193 -3.24 14.26 5.10
CA ASN A 193 -3.15 13.18 6.07
C ASN A 193 -3.96 13.53 7.32
N THR A 194 -4.37 12.51 8.07
CA THR A 194 -4.95 12.69 9.40
C THR A 194 -3.97 13.30 10.41
N GLN A 195 -2.65 13.14 10.18
CA GLN A 195 -1.57 13.78 10.94
C GLN A 195 -0.43 14.17 10.00
N ASN A 196 -0.08 15.46 9.96
CA ASN A 196 1.06 16.00 9.21
C ASN A 196 2.23 16.32 10.14
N GLY A 197 3.45 16.33 9.59
CA GLY A 197 4.70 16.52 10.32
C GLY A 197 5.59 15.28 10.27
N PHE A 198 6.75 15.40 10.92
CA PHE A 198 7.77 14.35 10.96
C PHE A 198 7.72 13.60 12.30
N PHE A 199 7.56 12.29 12.24
CA PHE A 199 7.38 11.44 13.40
C PHE A 199 8.27 10.20 13.33
N LYS A 200 8.61 9.70 14.51
CA LYS A 200 9.12 8.35 14.70
C LYS A 200 8.05 7.46 15.33
N SER A 201 8.10 6.17 15.00
CA SER A 201 7.27 5.15 15.65
C SER A 201 7.99 3.81 15.63
N LYS A 202 7.32 2.76 16.11
CA LYS A 202 7.85 1.41 16.14
C LYS A 202 6.74 0.37 16.02
N ILE A 203 6.99 -0.64 15.19
CA ILE A 203 6.25 -1.90 15.14
C ILE A 203 7.17 -3.03 15.58
N THR A 204 6.60 -4.21 15.81
CA THR A 204 7.34 -5.43 16.09
C THR A 204 8.04 -5.95 14.83
N LYS A 205 9.07 -6.78 15.03
CA LYS A 205 9.73 -7.51 13.93
C LYS A 205 8.76 -8.42 13.17
N ASN A 206 7.79 -9.01 13.87
CA ASN A 206 6.76 -9.86 13.27
C ASN A 206 5.84 -9.06 12.33
N GLU A 207 5.41 -7.87 12.74
CA GLU A 207 4.63 -6.97 11.87
C GLU A 207 5.45 -6.54 10.64
N TYR A 208 6.74 -6.23 10.80
CA TYR A 208 7.61 -5.97 9.65
C TYR A 208 7.71 -7.20 8.71
N GLN A 209 7.87 -8.40 9.26
CA GLN A 209 7.90 -9.64 8.47
C GLN A 209 6.60 -9.86 7.69
N LYS A 210 5.44 -9.54 8.29
CA LYS A 210 4.14 -9.57 7.59
C LYS A 210 4.11 -8.58 6.43
N ILE A 211 4.55 -7.33 6.63
CA ILE A 211 4.64 -6.32 5.58
C ILE A 211 5.56 -6.79 4.45
N GLN A 212 6.76 -7.24 4.79
CA GLN A 212 7.73 -7.76 3.81
C GLN A 212 7.17 -8.97 3.05
N THR A 213 6.49 -9.88 3.72
CA THR A 213 5.84 -11.04 3.07
C THR A 213 4.76 -10.59 2.10
N SER A 214 3.97 -9.56 2.45
CA SER A 214 2.99 -8.97 1.54
C SER A 214 3.64 -8.45 0.26
N PHE A 215 4.78 -7.75 0.35
CA PHE A 215 5.51 -7.30 -0.83
C PHE A 215 6.10 -8.45 -1.65
N LYS A 216 6.66 -9.48 -1.02
CA LYS A 216 7.21 -10.65 -1.73
C LYS A 216 6.18 -11.38 -2.61
N LYS A 217 4.90 -11.35 -2.23
CA LYS A 217 3.81 -11.91 -3.05
C LYS A 217 3.70 -11.25 -4.43
N ALA A 218 4.20 -10.03 -4.58
CA ALA A 218 4.20 -9.32 -5.86
C ALA A 218 5.42 -9.64 -6.75
N ASP A 219 6.31 -10.57 -6.34
CA ASP A 219 7.49 -10.97 -7.12
C ASP A 219 8.38 -9.77 -7.52
N ILE A 220 8.79 -9.00 -6.50
CA ILE A 220 9.42 -7.67 -6.63
C ILE A 220 10.57 -7.62 -7.65
N LYS A 221 11.38 -8.68 -7.73
CA LYS A 221 12.51 -8.76 -8.66
C LYS A 221 12.07 -8.65 -10.11
N ASN A 222 10.93 -9.25 -10.46
CA ASN A 222 10.43 -9.36 -11.84
C ASN A 222 9.45 -8.24 -12.21
N LEU A 223 9.04 -7.39 -11.26
CA LEU A 223 8.22 -6.22 -11.55
C LEU A 223 8.98 -5.20 -12.40
N GLU A 224 8.28 -4.51 -13.29
CA GLU A 224 8.79 -3.31 -13.94
C GLU A 224 9.07 -2.19 -12.91
N GLY A 225 9.96 -1.26 -13.27
CA GLY A 225 10.29 -0.12 -12.41
C GLY A 225 9.25 1.00 -12.45
N ASN A 226 8.38 1.03 -13.45
CA ASN A 226 7.42 2.11 -13.65
C ASN A 226 6.13 1.61 -14.28
N TYR A 227 5.01 1.85 -13.59
CA TYR A 227 3.65 1.60 -14.07
C TYR A 227 2.93 2.94 -14.10
N ARG A 228 2.23 3.23 -15.21
CA ARG A 228 1.59 4.53 -15.41
C ARG A 228 0.33 4.44 -16.24
N GLY A 229 -0.76 5.00 -15.71
CA GLY A 229 -2.00 5.21 -16.45
C GLY A 229 -1.83 6.27 -17.54
N ASN A 230 -2.62 6.18 -18.61
CA ASN A 230 -2.60 7.12 -19.73
C ASN A 230 -3.47 8.38 -19.49
N TRP A 231 -3.70 8.75 -18.24
CA TRP A 231 -4.48 9.92 -17.82
C TRP A 231 -3.69 10.85 -16.89
N THR A 232 -4.24 12.02 -16.62
CA THR A 232 -3.70 13.00 -15.65
C THR A 232 -4.45 12.91 -14.32
N ASP A 233 -3.99 13.64 -13.30
CA ASP A 233 -4.72 13.92 -12.05
C ASP A 233 -4.65 12.88 -10.91
N ASP A 234 -3.98 11.75 -11.11
CA ASP A 234 -3.80 10.72 -10.09
C ASP A 234 -2.52 10.88 -9.25
N GLU A 235 -2.48 10.17 -8.12
CA GLU A 235 -1.25 10.06 -7.33
C GLU A 235 -0.25 9.07 -7.94
N THR A 236 1.03 9.35 -7.71
CA THR A 236 2.12 8.39 -7.86
C THR A 236 2.48 7.82 -6.49
N VAL A 237 2.46 6.50 -6.37
CA VAL A 237 3.06 5.80 -5.23
C VAL A 237 4.43 5.26 -5.65
N THR A 238 5.47 5.63 -4.93
CA THR A 238 6.82 5.11 -5.15
C THR A 238 7.23 4.22 -3.99
N ILE A 239 7.79 3.04 -4.30
CA ILE A 239 8.26 2.06 -3.33
C ILE A 239 9.74 1.81 -3.57
N THR A 240 10.54 1.82 -2.52
CA THR A 240 11.98 1.55 -2.58
C THR A 240 12.37 0.51 -1.54
N PHE A 241 13.08 -0.52 -2.01
CA PHE A 241 13.59 -1.63 -1.22
C PHE A 241 15.10 -1.46 -1.04
N ILE A 242 15.59 -1.52 0.20
CA ILE A 242 17.00 -1.35 0.55
C ILE A 242 17.56 -2.64 1.14
N LYS A 243 18.78 -2.99 0.75
CA LYS A 243 19.59 -4.04 1.36
C LYS A 243 21.05 -3.61 1.41
N ASN A 244 21.70 -3.75 2.56
CA ASN A 244 23.12 -3.36 2.75
C ASN A 244 23.41 -1.93 2.27
N ASN A 245 22.53 -0.98 2.62
CA ASN A 245 22.56 0.44 2.19
C ASN A 245 22.48 0.67 0.67
N GLN A 246 22.12 -0.35 -0.10
CA GLN A 246 21.91 -0.26 -1.54
C GLN A 246 20.41 -0.36 -1.86
N ILE A 247 19.95 0.49 -2.77
CA ILE A 247 18.65 0.38 -3.43
C ILE A 247 18.70 -0.84 -4.34
N VAL A 248 17.96 -1.89 -3.97
CA VAL A 248 17.88 -3.11 -4.78
C VAL A 248 16.74 -3.05 -5.80
N LYS A 249 15.71 -2.26 -5.52
CA LYS A 249 14.59 -2.02 -6.43
C LYS A 249 13.85 -0.74 -6.03
N SER A 250 13.49 0.06 -7.03
CA SER A 250 12.50 1.13 -6.92
C SER A 250 11.38 0.89 -7.92
N ILE A 251 10.15 1.14 -7.52
CA ILE A 251 8.96 0.99 -8.35
C ILE A 251 8.14 2.27 -8.22
N SER A 252 7.76 2.85 -9.35
CA SER A 252 6.82 3.96 -9.47
C SER A 252 5.49 3.43 -9.98
N ASP A 253 4.40 3.76 -9.30
CA ASP A 253 3.04 3.36 -9.68
C ASP A 253 2.12 4.59 -9.71
N TYR A 254 1.92 5.13 -10.91
CA TYR A 254 1.01 6.24 -11.15
C TYR A 254 -0.38 5.73 -11.52
N GLY A 255 -1.38 6.10 -10.72
CA GLY A 255 -2.77 5.71 -10.96
C GLY A 255 -3.08 4.24 -10.68
N ARG A 256 -2.29 3.56 -9.84
CA ARG A 256 -2.52 2.15 -9.41
C ARG A 256 -2.55 1.16 -10.58
N GLN A 257 -1.58 1.27 -11.49
CA GLN A 257 -1.43 0.40 -12.66
C GLN A 257 -0.47 -0.78 -12.42
N SER A 258 0.19 -0.84 -11.28
CA SER A 258 1.03 -1.99 -10.93
C SER A 258 0.20 -3.26 -10.67
N PRO A 259 0.81 -4.46 -10.67
CA PRO A 259 0.10 -5.70 -10.36
C PRO A 259 -0.60 -5.63 -9.00
N THR A 260 -1.80 -6.21 -8.92
CA THR A 260 -2.69 -6.15 -7.75
C THR A 260 -2.02 -6.52 -6.44
N ALA A 261 -1.13 -7.52 -6.44
CA ALA A 261 -0.39 -7.91 -5.24
C ALA A 261 0.50 -6.78 -4.69
N LEU A 262 1.10 -5.94 -5.55
CA LEU A 262 1.88 -4.78 -5.12
C LEU A 262 0.96 -3.71 -4.51
N ILE A 263 -0.18 -3.45 -5.14
CA ILE A 263 -1.20 -2.50 -4.66
C ILE A 263 -1.68 -2.90 -3.26
N TRP A 264 -1.97 -4.17 -3.06
CA TRP A 264 -2.37 -4.73 -1.75
C TRP A 264 -1.26 -4.64 -0.72
N ALA A 265 0.01 -4.71 -1.13
CA ALA A 265 1.15 -4.61 -0.23
C ALA A 265 1.40 -3.18 0.24
N TYR A 266 1.45 -2.20 -0.67
CA TYR A 266 1.76 -0.82 -0.27
C TYR A 266 0.57 -0.10 0.37
N THR A 267 -0.68 -0.46 0.04
CA THR A 267 -1.85 0.30 0.52
C THR A 267 -1.92 0.35 2.05
N PRO A 268 -1.84 -0.76 2.81
CA PRO A 268 -1.82 -0.71 4.27
C PRO A 268 -0.62 0.08 4.82
N VAL A 269 0.54 -0.03 4.18
CA VAL A 269 1.76 0.67 4.61
C VAL A 269 1.59 2.18 4.53
N ARG A 270 0.94 2.71 3.48
CA ARG A 270 0.63 4.14 3.36
C ARG A 270 -0.16 4.69 4.55
N TYR A 271 -0.99 3.86 5.17
CA TYR A 271 -1.84 4.26 6.29
C TYR A 271 -1.38 3.74 7.65
N LEU A 272 -0.25 3.04 7.72
CA LEU A 272 0.27 2.45 8.96
C LEU A 272 0.43 3.50 10.07
N TYR A 273 0.75 4.74 9.71
CA TYR A 273 0.89 5.86 10.65
C TYR A 273 -0.39 6.13 11.47
N GLN A 274 -1.58 5.72 10.98
CA GLN A 274 -2.85 5.84 11.71
C GLN A 274 -3.04 4.76 12.77
N GLN A 275 -2.28 3.66 12.68
CA GLN A 275 -2.44 2.46 13.50
C GLN A 275 -1.33 2.32 14.55
N VAL A 276 -0.35 3.23 14.56
CA VAL A 276 0.80 3.20 15.47
C VAL A 276 0.89 4.48 16.28
N ARG A 277 1.55 4.41 17.44
CA ARG A 277 1.80 5.58 18.27
C ARG A 277 2.88 6.46 17.62
N LEU A 278 2.51 7.64 17.15
CA LEU A 278 3.44 8.61 16.59
C LEU A 278 4.11 9.45 17.69
N ILE A 279 5.42 9.63 17.59
CA ILE A 279 6.20 10.50 18.46
C ILE A 279 6.84 11.57 17.57
N PRO A 280 6.54 12.87 17.77
CA PRO A 280 7.14 13.93 16.97
C PRO A 280 8.67 13.86 17.00
N LEU A 281 9.31 13.95 15.84
CA LEU A 281 10.75 14.00 15.74
C LEU A 281 11.19 15.47 15.84
N LYS A 282 11.82 15.84 16.97
CA LYS A 282 12.41 17.17 17.13
C LYS A 282 13.68 17.26 16.28
N THR A 283 13.58 17.77 15.06
CA THR A 283 14.73 18.03 14.18
C THR A 283 14.86 19.53 13.93
N LYS A 284 16.08 20.02 13.70
CA LYS A 284 16.29 21.37 13.16
C LYS A 284 15.75 21.36 11.72
N LYS A 285 15.01 22.40 11.35
CA LYS A 285 14.06 22.43 10.22
C LYS A 285 14.60 22.40 8.78
N PRO A 286 15.88 22.66 8.42
CA PRO A 286 16.17 23.08 7.04
C PRO A 286 16.01 22.00 5.97
N LEU A 287 16.01 20.71 6.33
CA LEU A 287 15.91 19.60 5.34
C LEU A 287 14.49 19.02 5.23
N LEU A 288 13.56 19.43 6.09
CA LEU A 288 12.20 18.86 6.12
C LEU A 288 11.33 19.30 4.94
N SER A 289 11.67 20.42 4.30
CA SER A 289 10.97 20.96 3.14
C SER A 289 11.29 20.22 1.83
N ILE A 290 12.33 19.36 1.83
CA ILE A 290 12.74 18.62 0.65
C ILE A 290 11.77 17.48 0.37
N TRP A 291 10.90 17.71 -0.60
CA TRP A 291 9.89 16.78 -1.09
C TRP A 291 10.37 15.82 -2.21
N ARG A 292 11.30 16.29 -3.05
CA ARG A 292 11.93 15.56 -4.16
C ARG A 292 13.39 16.04 -4.25
N ILE A 293 14.31 15.11 -4.51
CA ILE A 293 15.73 15.40 -4.66
C ILE A 293 16.14 15.13 -6.10
N SER A 294 16.75 16.14 -6.70
CA SER A 294 17.40 16.06 -8.01
C SER A 294 18.87 16.43 -7.84
N PHE A 295 19.75 15.58 -8.34
CA PHE A 295 21.17 15.88 -8.40
C PHE A 295 21.49 16.53 -9.72
N THR A 296 22.25 17.62 -9.68
CA THR A 296 22.77 18.27 -10.89
C THR A 296 24.28 18.22 -10.93
N LYS A 297 24.84 17.97 -12.11
CA LYS A 297 26.28 17.97 -12.41
C LYS A 297 26.50 18.65 -13.75
N GLY A 298 26.90 19.93 -13.72
CA GLY A 298 26.95 20.75 -14.94
C GLY A 298 25.57 20.82 -15.61
N ASN A 299 25.50 20.45 -16.90
CA ASN A 299 24.25 20.39 -17.66
C ASN A 299 23.52 19.03 -17.57
N GLN A 300 23.88 18.19 -16.60
CA GLN A 300 23.23 16.91 -16.38
C GLN A 300 22.41 16.91 -15.09
N ILE A 301 21.34 16.12 -15.07
CA ILE A 301 20.42 15.95 -13.95
C ILE A 301 20.10 14.48 -13.73
N TYR A 302 19.87 14.10 -12.47
CA TYR A 302 19.27 12.83 -12.11
C TYR A 302 18.23 13.03 -11.02
N ASP A 303 16.99 12.64 -11.32
CA ASP A 303 15.86 12.72 -10.41
C ASP A 303 15.72 11.45 -9.59
N LEU A 304 15.72 11.60 -8.27
CA LEU A 304 15.27 10.52 -7.39
C LEU A 304 13.74 10.42 -7.44
N THR A 305 13.23 9.19 -7.37
CA THR A 305 11.83 8.96 -7.01
C THR A 305 11.55 9.54 -5.61
N LYS A 306 10.28 9.73 -5.25
CA LYS A 306 9.94 10.30 -3.95
C LYS A 306 10.42 9.43 -2.77
N SER A 307 10.33 8.11 -2.89
CA SER A 307 10.81 7.16 -1.87
C SER A 307 12.34 7.10 -1.80
N GLU A 308 13.06 7.25 -2.91
CA GLU A 308 14.53 7.38 -2.91
C GLU A 308 14.98 8.72 -2.33
N SER A 309 14.26 9.80 -2.64
CA SER A 309 14.48 11.13 -2.03
C SER A 309 14.34 11.04 -0.51
N PHE A 310 13.27 10.38 -0.04
CA PHE A 310 13.08 10.15 1.38
C PHE A 310 14.17 9.25 1.99
N TYR A 311 14.64 8.24 1.26
CA TYR A 311 15.77 7.43 1.70
C TYR A 311 16.99 8.32 1.98
N LEU A 312 17.45 9.07 0.98
CA LEU A 312 18.61 9.94 1.12
C LEU A 312 18.42 10.97 2.24
N LEU A 313 17.24 11.59 2.33
CA LEU A 313 16.93 12.52 3.42
C LEU A 313 17.10 11.86 4.79
N THR A 314 16.62 10.62 4.97
CA THR A 314 16.81 9.90 6.25
C THR A 314 18.26 9.52 6.54
N GLU A 315 19.10 9.37 5.52
CA GLU A 315 20.53 9.10 5.69
C GLU A 315 21.29 10.38 6.06
N ILE A 316 20.97 11.52 5.44
CA ILE A 316 21.50 12.83 5.83
C ILE A 316 21.09 13.16 7.28
N LEU A 317 19.83 12.92 7.68
CA LEU A 317 19.38 13.16 9.05
C LEU A 317 20.11 12.31 10.11
N LYS A 318 20.65 11.14 9.73
CA LYS A 318 21.43 10.24 10.60
C LYS A 318 22.93 10.49 10.51
N GLY A 319 23.37 11.23 9.50
CA GLY A 319 24.77 11.50 9.23
C GLY A 319 25.42 12.29 10.37
N LYS A 320 26.74 12.25 10.41
CA LYS A 320 27.54 12.93 11.45
C LYS A 320 28.06 14.24 10.91
N GLU A 321 27.95 15.29 11.71
CA GLU A 321 28.56 16.58 11.39
C GLU A 321 30.10 16.44 11.40
N THR A 322 30.75 17.05 10.42
CA THR A 322 32.20 17.01 10.23
C THR A 322 32.71 18.33 9.67
N ASN A 323 34.01 18.60 9.87
CA ASN A 323 34.71 19.73 9.28
C ASN A 323 35.47 19.35 7.99
N TYR A 324 35.29 18.12 7.49
CA TYR A 324 35.93 17.66 6.28
C TYR A 324 35.54 18.52 5.07
N LYS A 325 36.53 18.89 4.26
CA LYS A 325 36.35 19.62 3.00
C LYS A 325 36.39 18.63 1.85
N PHE A 326 35.46 18.77 0.92
CA PHE A 326 35.28 17.89 -0.23
C PHE A 326 35.07 18.72 -1.50
N GLU A 327 35.22 18.09 -2.66
CA GLU A 327 34.94 18.71 -3.95
C GLU A 327 33.43 18.70 -4.23
N ASN A 328 32.85 19.83 -4.58
CA ASN A 328 31.41 19.96 -4.84
C ASN A 328 31.03 19.39 -6.22
N SER A 329 31.09 18.06 -6.38
CA SER A 329 30.82 17.39 -7.66
C SER A 329 29.35 17.45 -8.11
N TYR A 330 28.42 17.60 -7.17
CA TYR A 330 26.99 17.63 -7.41
C TYR A 330 26.29 18.72 -6.57
N GLN A 331 25.13 19.16 -7.05
CA GLN A 331 24.28 20.12 -6.35
C GLN A 331 22.83 19.64 -6.29
N ILE A 332 22.19 19.84 -5.14
CA ILE A 332 20.76 19.63 -4.92
C ILE A 332 20.13 20.98 -4.63
N GLN A 333 19.28 21.46 -5.53
CA GLN A 333 18.54 22.71 -5.37
C GLN A 333 17.13 22.42 -4.85
N PHE A 334 16.66 23.21 -3.89
CA PHE A 334 15.30 23.10 -3.37
C PHE A 334 14.79 24.44 -2.82
N TRP A 335 13.48 24.54 -2.66
CA TRP A 335 12.82 25.66 -2.01
C TRP A 335 12.51 25.29 -0.55
N ASN A 336 12.86 26.19 0.38
CA ASN A 336 12.57 25.99 1.80
C ASN A 336 11.16 26.50 2.16
N ASP A 337 10.74 26.29 3.41
CA ASP A 337 9.42 26.71 3.91
C ASP A 337 9.19 28.24 3.85
N GLU A 338 10.26 29.03 3.72
CA GLU A 338 10.20 30.50 3.55
C GLU A 338 10.18 30.91 2.07
N ASN A 339 9.97 29.95 1.16
CA ASN A 339 10.03 30.15 -0.29
C ASN A 339 11.37 30.74 -0.77
N LYS A 340 12.47 30.39 -0.09
CA LYS A 340 13.83 30.75 -0.49
C LYS A 340 14.53 29.55 -1.10
N ARG A 341 15.23 29.80 -2.20
CA ARG A 341 16.07 28.79 -2.87
C ARG A 341 17.30 28.49 -2.01
N GLU A 342 17.49 27.23 -1.68
CA GLU A 342 18.67 26.70 -1.00
C GLU A 342 19.39 25.68 -1.90
N ILE A 343 20.71 25.55 -1.70
CA ILE A 343 21.55 24.60 -2.44
C ILE A 343 22.32 23.76 -1.44
N ILE A 344 22.28 22.44 -1.61
CA ILE A 344 23.19 21.50 -0.93
C ILE A 344 24.25 21.07 -1.94
N TYR A 345 25.50 21.32 -1.59
CA TYR A 345 26.65 20.82 -2.34
C TYR A 345 27.06 19.44 -1.81
N THR A 346 27.44 18.53 -2.70
CA THR A 346 27.81 17.16 -2.30
C THR A 346 28.75 16.49 -3.30
N ASP A 347 29.60 15.57 -2.82
CA ASP A 347 30.32 14.59 -3.64
C ASP A 347 29.61 13.22 -3.69
N GLY A 348 28.44 13.11 -3.06
CA GLY A 348 27.66 11.89 -2.89
C GLY A 348 27.80 11.25 -1.50
N ARG A 349 28.83 11.59 -0.71
CA ARG A 349 29.00 11.14 0.69
C ARG A 349 28.88 12.28 1.69
N TYR A 350 29.50 13.40 1.40
CA TYR A 350 29.46 14.58 2.23
C TYR A 350 28.43 15.56 1.68
N PHE A 351 27.55 16.07 2.54
CA PHE A 351 26.48 16.99 2.17
C PHE A 351 26.65 18.29 2.94
N LYS A 352 26.93 19.39 2.23
CA LYS A 352 27.04 20.72 2.83
C LYS A 352 25.64 21.34 2.93
N CYS A 353 25.06 21.27 4.12
CA CYS A 353 23.75 21.83 4.45
C CYS A 353 23.95 23.12 5.28
N LYS A 354 23.80 24.28 4.64
CA LYS A 354 24.15 25.58 5.23
C LYS A 354 25.61 25.60 5.69
N ASP A 355 25.85 25.86 6.97
CA ASP A 355 27.20 25.96 7.55
C ASP A 355 27.76 24.61 8.02
N LYS A 356 27.02 23.51 7.82
CA LYS A 356 27.38 22.18 8.33
C LYS A 356 27.66 21.23 7.19
N THR A 357 28.74 20.47 7.31
CA THR A 357 28.98 19.30 6.45
C THR A 357 28.53 18.05 7.17
N ILE A 358 27.70 17.25 6.52
CA ILE A 358 27.17 15.99 7.03
C ILE A 358 27.81 14.83 6.28
N ASP A 359 28.49 13.93 6.99
CA ASP A 359 28.99 12.65 6.46
C ASP A 359 27.93 11.56 6.67
N ILE A 360 27.38 11.00 5.59
CA ILE A 360 26.45 9.86 5.67
C ILE A 360 27.16 8.51 5.76
N GLY A 361 28.51 8.51 5.70
CA GLY A 361 29.37 7.34 5.89
C GLY A 361 29.70 6.55 4.62
N TYR A 362 29.03 6.82 3.50
CA TYR A 362 29.25 6.17 2.20
C TYR A 362 28.81 7.08 1.05
N ASN A 363 29.28 6.80 -0.17
CA ASN A 363 28.85 7.57 -1.34
C ASN A 363 27.50 7.03 -1.87
N PHE A 364 26.42 7.78 -1.67
CA PHE A 364 25.06 7.41 -2.04
C PHE A 364 24.91 7.17 -3.54
N LEU A 365 25.52 8.01 -4.39
CA LEU A 365 25.40 7.88 -5.85
C LEU A 365 26.12 6.65 -6.36
N THR A 366 27.31 6.35 -5.81
CA THR A 366 28.11 5.18 -6.19
C THR A 366 27.47 3.88 -5.73
N VAL A 367 27.12 3.78 -4.43
CA VAL A 367 26.53 2.56 -3.85
C VAL A 367 25.23 2.16 -4.56
N ASN A 368 24.46 3.14 -5.02
CA ASN A 368 23.18 2.94 -5.70
C ASN A 368 23.28 2.91 -7.24
N ASN A 369 24.49 2.90 -7.81
CA ASN A 369 24.72 2.88 -9.26
C ASN A 369 23.93 3.97 -10.01
N LEU A 370 24.01 5.22 -9.52
CA LEU A 370 23.24 6.35 -10.05
C LEU A 370 24.06 7.27 -10.96
N ILE A 371 25.39 7.16 -10.93
CA ILE A 371 26.30 8.05 -11.67
C ILE A 371 26.05 7.99 -13.18
N ASP A 372 25.81 6.79 -13.72
CA ASP A 372 25.61 6.59 -15.16
C ASP A 372 24.16 6.87 -15.62
N LYS A 373 23.28 7.29 -14.70
CA LYS A 373 21.87 7.57 -14.99
C LYS A 373 21.56 9.04 -15.22
N PHE A 374 22.56 9.90 -15.12
CA PHE A 374 22.42 11.33 -15.35
C PHE A 374 22.08 11.60 -16.82
N THR A 375 21.01 12.36 -17.06
CA THR A 375 20.58 12.79 -18.39
C THR A 375 20.91 14.26 -18.61
N PRO A 376 21.06 14.73 -19.86
CA PRO A 376 21.11 16.16 -20.13
C PRO A 376 19.85 16.85 -19.60
N LYS A 377 20.00 18.05 -19.05
CA LYS A 377 18.85 18.89 -18.64
C LYS A 377 18.01 19.26 -19.86
N ASP A 378 16.71 19.13 -19.73
CA ASP A 378 15.75 19.73 -20.65
C ASP A 378 15.39 21.17 -20.23
N LYS A 379 14.52 21.84 -21.00
CA LYS A 379 14.12 23.23 -20.73
C LYS A 379 13.11 23.39 -19.57
N TYR A 380 12.58 22.28 -19.06
CA TYR A 380 11.62 22.21 -17.97
C TYR A 380 12.25 21.70 -16.66
N ASP A 381 13.49 21.21 -16.73
CA ASP A 381 14.30 20.85 -15.57
C ASP A 381 14.82 22.09 -14.82
N GLU A 382 14.44 22.22 -13.54
CA GLU A 382 14.86 23.33 -12.66
C GLU A 382 16.20 23.12 -11.95
#